data_AF-A0A8S4PGX7-F1
#
_entry.id   AF-A0A8S4PGX7-F1
#
_cell.length_a   1.000
_cell.length_b   1.000
_cell.length_c   1.000
_cell.angle_alpha   90.00
_cell.angle_beta   90.00
_cell.angle_gamma   90.00
#
_symmetry.space_group_name_H-M   'P 1'
#
loop_
_entity.id
_entity.type
_entity.pdbx_description
1 polymer ?
#
loop_
_entity_poly.entity_id
_entity_poly.type
_entity_poly.pdbx_seq_one_letter_code
_entity_poly.pdbx_strand_id
1 'polypeptide(L)'
;RLDVATVCLGNMGHARGAKALRESVAEPQLDARVACLAVQLDLHEDAVRLLKNCKRYDLLNDFYQSNGQWGKAMETAEMYDRVHLRTTYYNYGKHLETKGDVNGAIPNYEKSETHRFEVPRMLFDDTQMLENYIVKNKDKQLRKWWAQYMESAGEMETALQFYEAAADYLSLVRVYCYCGNLDKAAEICNET
;
A
#
# COMPACT_ATOMS: atom_id res chain seq x y z
N ARG A 1 -10.91 -35.95 -8.99
CA ARG A 1 -9.52 -36.45 -9.06
C ARG A 1 -8.65 -35.32 -9.62
N LEU A 2 -7.88 -34.63 -8.75
CA LEU A 2 -7.13 -33.41 -9.11
C LEU A 2 -5.87 -33.71 -9.94
N ASP A 3 -5.33 -34.92 -9.78
CA ASP A 3 -4.30 -35.54 -10.61
C ASP A 3 -4.70 -35.55 -12.09
N VAL A 4 -5.92 -35.98 -12.40
CA VAL A 4 -6.44 -35.98 -13.78
C VAL A 4 -6.65 -34.56 -14.29
N ALA A 5 -7.18 -33.66 -13.45
CA ALA A 5 -7.41 -32.27 -13.82
C ALA A 5 -6.11 -31.54 -14.22
N THR A 6 -4.98 -31.87 -13.57
CA THR A 6 -3.66 -31.29 -13.92
C THR A 6 -3.25 -31.68 -15.34
N VAL A 7 -3.45 -32.95 -15.71
CA VAL A 7 -3.15 -33.44 -17.07
C VAL A 7 -4.09 -32.83 -18.09
N CYS A 8 -5.39 -32.73 -17.77
CA CYS A 8 -6.38 -32.09 -18.63
C CYS A 8 -6.04 -30.62 -18.92
N LEU A 9 -5.69 -29.83 -17.88
CA LEU A 9 -5.27 -28.44 -18.05
C LEU A 9 -4.01 -28.31 -18.93
N GLY A 10 -3.06 -29.24 -18.79
CA GLY A 10 -1.89 -29.32 -19.66
C GLY A 10 -2.25 -29.58 -21.12
N ASN A 11 -3.14 -30.55 -21.36
CA ASN A 11 -3.62 -30.90 -22.70
C ASN A 11 -4.44 -29.79 -23.35
N MET A 12 -5.13 -28.97 -22.55
CA MET A 12 -5.86 -27.79 -23.02
C MET A 12 -4.95 -26.57 -23.28
N GLY A 13 -3.64 -26.67 -23.04
CA GLY A 13 -2.70 -25.56 -23.20
C GLY A 13 -2.75 -24.53 -22.06
N HIS A 14 -3.52 -24.77 -20.99
CA HIS A 14 -3.63 -23.89 -19.83
C HIS A 14 -2.46 -24.11 -18.85
N ALA A 15 -1.24 -23.78 -19.28
CA ALA A 15 -0.02 -23.99 -18.49
C ALA A 15 -0.04 -23.26 -17.13
N ARG A 16 -0.62 -22.04 -17.07
CA ARG A 16 -0.80 -21.30 -15.81
C ARG A 16 -1.71 -22.02 -14.84
N GLY A 17 -2.84 -22.55 -15.33
CA GLY A 17 -3.77 -23.30 -14.50
C GLY A 17 -3.19 -24.62 -14.00
N ALA A 18 -2.46 -25.34 -14.85
CA ALA A 18 -1.76 -26.56 -14.45
C ALA A 18 -0.69 -26.28 -13.37
N LYS A 19 0.03 -25.14 -13.47
CA LYS A 19 0.96 -24.71 -12.43
C LYS A 19 0.24 -24.38 -11.12
N ALA A 20 -0.80 -23.55 -11.16
CA ALA A 20 -1.57 -23.16 -9.98
C ALA A 20 -2.14 -24.39 -9.25
N LEU A 21 -2.66 -25.37 -10.00
CA LEU A 21 -3.17 -26.61 -9.43
C LEU A 21 -2.09 -27.45 -8.74
N ARG A 22 -0.87 -27.51 -9.31
CA ARG A 22 0.27 -28.16 -8.64
C ARG A 22 0.66 -27.46 -7.34
N GLU A 23 0.68 -26.13 -7.33
CA GLU A 23 1.00 -25.34 -6.14
C GLU A 23 -0.08 -25.51 -5.06
N SER A 24 -1.35 -25.63 -5.45
CA SER A 24 -2.47 -25.85 -4.52
C SER A 24 -2.37 -27.15 -3.72
N VAL A 25 -1.55 -28.13 -4.14
CA VAL A 25 -1.32 -29.37 -3.38
C VAL A 25 -0.76 -29.09 -1.98
N ALA A 26 -0.06 -27.97 -1.79
CA ALA A 26 0.43 -27.52 -0.49
C ALA A 26 -0.70 -27.20 0.49
N GLU A 27 -1.91 -26.87 0.00
CA GLU A 27 -3.03 -26.51 0.87
C GLU A 27 -3.59 -27.74 1.57
N PRO A 28 -3.82 -27.72 2.90
CA PRO A 28 -4.29 -28.90 3.60
C PRO A 28 -5.75 -29.25 3.28
N GLN A 29 -6.60 -28.26 2.99
CA GLN A 29 -8.02 -28.47 2.72
C GLN A 29 -8.26 -28.85 1.25
N LEU A 30 -8.97 -29.96 1.01
CA LEU A 30 -9.34 -30.39 -0.35
C LEU A 30 -10.14 -29.31 -1.08
N ASP A 31 -11.10 -28.69 -0.40
CA ASP A 31 -11.93 -27.62 -0.96
C ASP A 31 -11.11 -26.42 -1.44
N ALA A 32 -10.00 -26.08 -0.78
CA ALA A 32 -9.10 -25.02 -1.25
C ALA A 32 -8.40 -25.41 -2.56
N ARG A 33 -7.99 -26.68 -2.69
CA ARG A 33 -7.40 -27.20 -3.94
C ARG A 33 -8.41 -27.24 -5.09
N VAL A 34 -9.64 -27.68 -4.79
CA VAL A 34 -10.73 -27.70 -5.76
C VAL A 34 -11.14 -26.27 -6.15
N ALA A 35 -11.14 -25.34 -5.20
CA ALA A 35 -11.38 -23.93 -5.48
C ALA A 35 -10.34 -23.37 -6.45
N CYS A 36 -9.06 -23.68 -6.25
CA CYS A 36 -8.00 -23.28 -7.19
C CYS A 36 -8.29 -23.75 -8.62
N LEU A 37 -8.71 -25.01 -8.80
CA LEU A 37 -9.15 -25.52 -10.10
C LEU A 37 -10.37 -24.77 -10.63
N ALA A 38 -11.38 -24.53 -9.79
CA ALA A 38 -12.59 -23.80 -10.18
C ALA A 38 -12.28 -22.39 -10.70
N VAL A 39 -11.32 -21.68 -10.07
CA VAL A 39 -10.83 -20.38 -10.55
C VAL A 39 -10.23 -20.49 -11.95
N GLN A 40 -9.46 -21.53 -12.24
CA GLN A 40 -8.83 -21.69 -13.57
C GLN A 40 -9.82 -22.09 -14.68
N LEU A 41 -11.03 -22.51 -14.31
CA LEU A 41 -12.11 -22.89 -15.22
C LEU A 41 -13.22 -21.82 -15.27
N ASP A 42 -12.96 -20.62 -14.76
CA ASP A 42 -13.92 -19.51 -14.66
C ASP A 42 -15.20 -19.84 -13.87
N LEU A 43 -15.16 -20.85 -13.00
CA LEU A 43 -16.26 -21.25 -12.11
C LEU A 43 -16.20 -20.45 -10.79
N HIS A 44 -16.41 -19.14 -10.90
CA HIS A 44 -16.16 -18.19 -9.80
C HIS A 44 -17.07 -18.42 -8.58
N GLU A 45 -18.36 -18.68 -8.80
CA GLU A 45 -19.32 -18.91 -7.70
C GLU A 45 -18.97 -20.19 -6.91
N ASP A 46 -18.54 -21.24 -7.61
CA ASP A 46 -18.10 -22.47 -6.98
C ASP A 46 -16.82 -22.26 -6.19
N ALA A 47 -15.85 -21.52 -6.73
CA ALA A 47 -14.62 -21.17 -6.03
C ALA A 47 -14.90 -20.41 -4.73
N VAL A 48 -15.76 -19.38 -4.77
CA VAL A 48 -16.15 -18.61 -3.58
C VAL A 48 -16.83 -19.49 -2.54
N ARG A 49 -17.76 -20.35 -2.96
CA ARG A 49 -18.46 -21.29 -2.07
C ARG A 49 -17.48 -22.24 -1.38
N LEU A 50 -16.56 -22.83 -2.13
CA LEU A 50 -15.55 -23.76 -1.62
C LEU A 50 -14.61 -23.08 -0.62
N LEU A 51 -14.12 -21.87 -0.92
CA LEU A 51 -13.22 -21.12 -0.04
C LEU A 51 -13.90 -20.69 1.27
N LYS A 52 -15.18 -20.30 1.20
CA LYS A 52 -15.98 -20.00 2.40
C LYS A 52 -16.19 -21.25 3.26
N ASN A 53 -16.50 -22.39 2.64
CA ASN A 53 -16.72 -23.66 3.35
C ASN A 53 -15.47 -24.12 4.11
N CYS A 54 -14.30 -24.01 3.50
CA CYS A 54 -13.04 -24.38 4.14
C CYS A 54 -12.42 -23.26 5.00
N LYS A 55 -13.10 -22.11 5.12
CA LYS A 55 -12.69 -20.93 5.90
C LYS A 55 -11.31 -20.37 5.51
N ARG A 56 -10.88 -20.56 4.26
CA ARG A 56 -9.66 -19.97 3.71
C ARG A 56 -9.95 -18.60 3.13
N TYR A 57 -10.17 -17.64 4.05
CA TYR A 57 -10.50 -16.26 3.73
C TYR A 57 -9.33 -15.47 3.16
N ASP A 58 -8.09 -15.90 3.44
CA ASP A 58 -6.87 -15.43 2.79
C ASP A 58 -6.93 -15.65 1.27
N LEU A 59 -7.18 -16.88 0.84
CA LEU A 59 -7.30 -17.23 -0.58
C LEU A 59 -8.53 -16.58 -1.22
N LEU A 60 -9.61 -16.42 -0.46
CA LEU A 60 -10.82 -15.72 -0.93
C LEU A 60 -10.55 -14.24 -1.16
N ASN A 61 -9.80 -13.59 -0.27
CA ASN A 61 -9.40 -12.21 -0.40
C ASN A 61 -8.54 -12.02 -1.66
N ASP A 62 -7.51 -12.84 -1.84
CA ASP A 62 -6.66 -12.83 -3.04
C ASP A 62 -7.46 -13.05 -4.34
N PHE A 63 -8.44 -13.96 -4.29
CA PHE A 63 -9.36 -14.19 -5.40
C PHE A 63 -10.19 -12.94 -5.73
N TYR A 64 -10.75 -12.26 -4.72
CA TYR A 64 -11.51 -11.03 -4.95
C TYR A 64 -10.65 -9.90 -5.50
N GLN A 65 -9.41 -9.74 -5.01
CA GLN A 65 -8.46 -8.77 -5.54
C GLN A 65 -8.13 -9.06 -7.02
N SER A 66 -7.85 -10.31 -7.34
CA SER A 66 -7.54 -10.75 -8.71
C SER A 66 -8.69 -10.54 -9.70
N ASN A 67 -9.94 -10.59 -9.22
CA ASN A 67 -11.14 -10.31 -10.01
C ASN A 67 -11.55 -8.82 -9.99
N GLY A 68 -10.77 -7.94 -9.37
CA GLY A 68 -11.10 -6.52 -9.23
C GLY A 68 -12.29 -6.23 -8.31
N GLN A 69 -12.75 -7.21 -7.52
CA GLN A 69 -13.85 -7.09 -6.55
C GLN A 69 -13.37 -6.51 -5.22
N TRP A 70 -12.75 -5.33 -5.27
CA TRP A 70 -12.07 -4.71 -4.12
C TRP A 70 -12.96 -4.47 -2.91
N GLY A 71 -14.24 -4.12 -3.11
CA GLY A 71 -15.18 -3.94 -2.00
C GLY A 71 -15.36 -5.21 -1.17
N LYS A 72 -15.55 -6.37 -1.84
CA LYS A 72 -15.66 -7.67 -1.17
C LYS A 72 -14.33 -8.12 -0.58
N ALA A 73 -13.21 -7.79 -1.23
CA ALA A 73 -11.87 -8.08 -0.72
C ALA A 73 -11.63 -7.38 0.62
N MET A 74 -11.90 -6.08 0.70
CA MET A 74 -11.78 -5.28 1.93
C MET A 74 -12.71 -5.78 3.03
N GLU A 75 -13.98 -6.05 2.71
CA GLU A 75 -14.94 -6.60 3.69
C GLU A 75 -14.47 -7.95 4.25
N THR A 76 -13.95 -8.83 3.38
CA THR A 76 -13.40 -10.13 3.78
C THR A 76 -12.18 -9.96 4.68
N ALA A 77 -11.29 -9.02 4.35
CA ALA A 77 -10.10 -8.70 5.13
C ALA A 77 -10.43 -8.13 6.52
N GLU A 78 -11.42 -7.24 6.62
CA GLU A 78 -11.84 -6.64 7.90
C GLU A 78 -12.49 -7.67 8.83
N MET A 79 -13.34 -8.54 8.27
CA MET A 79 -14.12 -9.51 9.04
C MET A 79 -13.33 -10.76 9.41
N TYR A 80 -12.56 -11.32 8.46
CA TYR A 80 -12.01 -12.67 8.58
C TYR A 80 -10.51 -12.78 8.32
N ASP A 81 -9.92 -11.87 7.54
CA ASP A 81 -8.52 -11.92 7.13
C ASP A 81 -7.72 -10.66 7.54
N ARG A 82 -7.71 -10.42 8.86
CA ARG A 82 -7.09 -9.22 9.46
C ARG A 82 -5.58 -9.13 9.23
N VAL A 83 -4.93 -10.26 8.99
CA VAL A 83 -3.48 -10.32 8.72
C VAL A 83 -3.17 -9.61 7.41
N HIS A 84 -3.98 -9.81 6.36
CA HIS A 84 -3.78 -9.17 5.07
C HIS A 84 -4.54 -7.85 4.92
N LEU A 85 -5.20 -7.33 5.96
CA LEU A 85 -5.98 -6.10 5.87
C LEU A 85 -5.15 -4.93 5.33
N ARG A 86 -3.94 -4.72 5.88
CA ARG A 86 -3.03 -3.67 5.43
C ARG A 86 -2.57 -3.87 3.99
N THR A 87 -2.23 -5.10 3.62
CA THR A 87 -1.82 -5.46 2.26
C THR A 87 -2.96 -5.26 1.26
N THR A 88 -4.19 -5.58 1.66
CA THR A 88 -5.40 -5.40 0.84
C THR A 88 -5.65 -3.91 0.57
N TYR A 89 -5.53 -3.07 1.60
CA TYR A 89 -5.60 -1.62 1.45
C TYR A 89 -4.49 -1.07 0.54
N TYR A 90 -3.26 -1.54 0.72
CA TYR A 90 -2.14 -1.16 -0.15
C TYR A 90 -2.40 -1.51 -1.62
N ASN A 91 -2.79 -2.76 -1.89
CA ASN A 91 -3.07 -3.23 -3.24
C ASN A 91 -4.22 -2.46 -3.88
N TYR A 92 -5.27 -2.14 -3.11
CA TYR A 92 -6.37 -1.34 -3.61
C TYR A 92 -5.96 0.11 -3.90
N GLY A 93 -5.15 0.72 -3.02
CA GLY A 93 -4.57 2.05 -3.26
C GLY A 93 -3.77 2.10 -4.56
N LYS A 94 -2.92 1.09 -4.80
CA LYS A 94 -2.14 0.95 -6.04
C LYS A 94 -3.02 0.76 -7.28
N HIS A 95 -4.13 0.04 -7.15
CA HIS A 95 -5.11 -0.13 -8.23
C HIS A 95 -5.82 1.19 -8.56
N LEU A 96 -6.21 1.98 -7.54
CA LEU A 96 -6.80 3.31 -7.73
C LEU A 96 -5.81 4.29 -8.37
N GLU A 97 -4.56 4.28 -7.91
CA GLU A 97 -3.48 5.05 -8.51
C GLU A 97 -3.29 4.69 -9.99
N THR A 98 -3.25 3.40 -10.34
CA THR A 98 -3.12 2.94 -11.74
C THR A 98 -4.30 3.41 -12.61
N LYS A 99 -5.48 3.61 -12.00
CA LYS A 99 -6.66 4.18 -12.65
C LYS A 99 -6.65 5.72 -12.73
N GLY A 100 -5.69 6.38 -12.10
CA GLY A 100 -5.62 7.84 -11.98
C GLY A 100 -6.48 8.43 -10.86
N ASP A 101 -7.10 7.60 -10.01
CA ASP A 101 -7.87 8.08 -8.85
C ASP A 101 -6.95 8.30 -7.63
N VAL A 102 -6.22 9.40 -7.69
CA VAL A 102 -5.29 9.84 -6.63
C VAL A 102 -6.03 10.10 -5.32
N ASN A 103 -7.19 10.76 -5.38
CA ASN A 103 -7.97 11.12 -4.20
C ASN A 103 -8.51 9.87 -3.47
N GLY A 104 -8.88 8.83 -4.21
CA GLY A 104 -9.24 7.53 -3.65
C GLY A 104 -8.03 6.73 -3.14
N ALA A 105 -6.85 6.89 -3.74
CA ALA A 105 -5.64 6.15 -3.36
C ALA A 105 -5.07 6.58 -2.00
N ILE A 106 -5.03 7.90 -1.72
CA ILE A 106 -4.50 8.47 -0.46
C ILE A 106 -5.05 7.79 0.80
N PRO A 107 -6.38 7.73 1.03
CA PRO A 107 -6.92 7.13 2.26
C PRO A 107 -6.60 5.64 2.37
N ASN A 108 -6.43 4.93 1.24
CA ASN A 108 -6.02 3.52 1.26
C ASN A 108 -4.56 3.36 1.68
N TYR A 109 -3.66 4.26 1.25
CA TYR A 109 -2.27 4.28 1.72
C TYR A 109 -2.13 4.72 3.18
N GLU A 110 -3.03 5.57 3.66
CA GLU A 110 -3.11 5.92 5.09
C GLU A 110 -3.50 4.69 5.91
N LYS A 111 -4.53 3.95 5.49
CA LYS A 111 -5.00 2.72 6.14
C LYS A 111 -4.00 1.56 6.10
N SER A 112 -3.13 1.49 5.08
CA SER A 112 -2.02 0.52 5.05
C SER A 112 -0.79 0.97 5.85
N GLU A 113 -0.81 2.20 6.37
CA GLU A 113 0.30 2.92 7.01
C GLU A 113 1.54 3.09 6.10
N THR A 114 1.36 3.06 4.78
CA THR A 114 2.45 3.26 3.80
C THR A 114 2.47 4.68 3.22
N HIS A 115 1.55 5.54 3.68
CA HIS A 115 1.38 6.91 3.18
C HIS A 115 2.63 7.78 3.22
N ARG A 116 3.55 7.55 4.17
CA ARG A 116 4.80 8.33 4.29
C ARG A 116 5.72 8.19 3.08
N PHE A 117 5.62 7.08 2.35
CA PHE A 117 6.41 6.82 1.16
C PHE A 117 5.55 6.88 -0.11
N GLU A 118 4.39 6.22 -0.08
CA GLU A 118 3.54 6.06 -1.27
C GLU A 118 2.87 7.37 -1.70
N VAL A 119 2.39 8.20 -0.76
CA VAL A 119 1.71 9.46 -1.12
C VAL A 119 2.68 10.48 -1.71
N PRO A 120 3.87 10.74 -1.13
CA PRO A 120 4.88 11.59 -1.77
C PRO A 120 5.34 11.09 -3.14
N ARG A 121 5.54 9.78 -3.29
CA ARG A 121 5.92 9.19 -4.59
C ARG A 121 4.82 9.43 -5.63
N MET A 122 3.56 9.17 -5.28
CA MET A 122 2.42 9.32 -6.18
C MET A 122 2.18 10.79 -6.57
N LEU A 123 2.37 11.73 -5.64
CA LEU A 123 2.13 13.17 -5.85
C LEU A 123 3.39 13.94 -6.28
N PHE A 124 4.49 13.26 -6.62
CA PHE A 124 5.77 13.93 -6.86
C PHE A 124 5.70 15.00 -7.96
N ASP A 125 4.92 14.74 -9.01
CA ASP A 125 4.74 15.67 -10.13
C ASP A 125 3.78 16.84 -9.81
N ASP A 126 2.95 16.71 -8.76
CA ASP A 126 2.04 17.76 -8.27
C ASP A 126 2.45 18.22 -6.87
N THR A 127 3.48 19.05 -6.84
CA THR A 127 4.06 19.60 -5.61
C THR A 127 3.05 20.38 -4.77
N GLN A 128 2.06 21.03 -5.41
CA GLN A 128 1.01 21.78 -4.70
C GLN A 128 0.06 20.85 -3.96
N MET A 129 -0.40 19.78 -4.61
CA MET A 129 -1.25 18.78 -3.96
C MET A 129 -0.50 18.07 -2.83
N LEU A 130 0.79 17.76 -3.05
CA LEU A 130 1.65 17.15 -2.04
C LEU A 130 1.81 18.05 -0.81
N GLU A 131 2.15 19.32 -0.99
CA GLU A 131 2.30 20.26 0.12
C GLU A 131 1.01 20.35 0.96
N ASN A 132 -0.14 20.51 0.29
CA ASN A 132 -1.45 20.56 0.94
C ASN A 132 -1.71 19.29 1.77
N TYR A 133 -1.34 18.13 1.26
CA TYR A 133 -1.45 16.87 2.00
C TYR A 133 -0.55 16.87 3.26
N ILE A 134 0.70 17.31 3.16
CA ILE A 134 1.67 17.33 4.27
C ILE A 134 1.23 18.31 5.37
N VAL A 135 0.79 19.50 4.98
CA VAL A 135 0.26 20.52 5.91
C VAL A 135 -0.95 19.97 6.67
N LYS A 136 -1.85 19.26 5.98
CA LYS A 136 -3.07 18.68 6.56
C LYS A 136 -2.80 17.49 7.49
N ASN A 137 -1.92 16.56 7.10
CA ASN A 137 -1.67 15.31 7.83
C ASN A 137 -0.90 15.56 9.15
N LYS A 138 -0.06 16.59 9.21
CA LYS A 138 0.75 16.98 10.39
C LYS A 138 1.73 15.91 10.90
N ASP A 139 1.98 14.84 10.16
CA ASP A 139 3.01 13.85 10.49
C ASP A 139 4.41 14.48 10.48
N LYS A 140 5.15 14.32 11.58
CA LYS A 140 6.48 14.91 11.76
C LYS A 140 7.52 14.37 10.79
N GLN A 141 7.48 13.06 10.49
CA GLN A 141 8.43 12.45 9.56
C GLN A 141 8.20 12.98 8.15
N LEU A 142 6.93 13.13 7.77
CA LEU A 142 6.56 13.65 6.47
C LEU A 142 6.93 15.13 6.30
N ARG A 143 6.71 15.95 7.34
CA ARG A 143 7.16 17.35 7.36
C ARG A 143 8.67 17.49 7.28
N LYS A 144 9.41 16.65 8.00
CA LYS A 144 10.88 16.61 7.91
C LYS A 144 11.33 16.25 6.50
N TRP A 145 10.72 15.24 5.88
CA TRP A 145 11.04 14.87 4.50
C TRP A 145 10.75 16.02 3.52
N TRP A 146 9.63 16.72 3.70
CA TRP A 146 9.30 17.89 2.89
C TRP A 146 10.28 19.05 3.07
N ALA A 147 10.70 19.32 4.30
CA ALA A 147 11.71 20.33 4.60
C ALA A 147 13.04 20.01 3.89
N GLN A 148 13.46 18.75 3.90
CA GLN A 148 14.66 18.29 3.19
C GLN A 148 14.54 18.49 1.67
N TYR A 149 13.36 18.20 1.11
CA TYR A 149 13.09 18.46 -0.30
C TYR A 149 13.18 19.96 -0.64
N MET A 150 12.53 20.83 0.15
CA MET A 150 12.57 22.28 -0.02
C MET A 150 13.99 22.84 0.09
N GLU A 151 14.75 22.36 1.07
CA GLU A 151 16.14 22.75 1.23
C GLU A 151 16.98 22.39 -0.01
N SER A 152 16.77 21.18 -0.57
CA SER A 152 17.46 20.75 -1.79
C SER A 152 17.05 21.54 -3.04
N ALA A 153 15.83 22.09 -3.05
CA ALA A 153 15.34 22.98 -4.09
C ALA A 153 15.84 24.42 -3.95
N GLY A 154 16.48 24.77 -2.82
CA GLY A 154 16.97 26.12 -2.52
C GLY A 154 16.00 26.98 -1.72
N GLU A 155 14.81 26.48 -1.39
CA GLU A 155 13.75 27.20 -0.67
C GLU A 155 13.97 27.14 0.86
N MET A 156 15.02 27.83 1.31
CA MET A 156 15.50 27.75 2.70
C MET A 156 14.49 28.26 3.73
N GLU A 157 13.75 29.33 3.44
CA GLU A 157 12.75 29.88 4.35
C GLU A 157 11.61 28.88 4.61
N THR A 158 11.09 28.27 3.54
CA THR A 158 10.06 27.23 3.61
C THR A 158 10.60 25.99 4.33
N ALA A 159 11.83 25.58 4.04
CA ALA A 159 12.47 24.45 4.72
C ALA A 159 12.55 24.68 6.25
N LEU A 160 12.94 25.87 6.69
CA LEU A 160 12.97 26.24 8.12
C LEU A 160 11.59 26.12 8.76
N GLN A 161 10.53 26.63 8.13
CA GLN A 161 9.16 26.52 8.65
C GLN A 161 8.73 25.06 8.85
N PHE A 162 9.04 24.19 7.89
CA PHE A 162 8.69 22.77 7.99
C PHE A 162 9.58 22.00 8.97
N TYR A 163 10.87 22.33 9.10
CA TYR A 163 11.74 21.75 10.14
C TYR A 163 11.28 22.13 11.56
N GLU A 164 10.84 23.37 11.77
CA GLU A 164 10.22 23.82 13.02
C GLU A 164 8.92 23.08 13.29
N ALA A 165 8.04 22.98 12.30
CA ALA A 165 6.79 22.21 12.42
C ALA A 165 7.01 20.70 12.63
N ALA A 166 8.17 20.16 12.25
CA ALA A 166 8.58 18.79 12.52
C ALA A 166 9.29 18.62 13.88
N ALA A 167 9.66 19.72 14.55
CA ALA A 167 10.56 19.76 15.71
C ALA A 167 11.93 19.12 15.44
N ASP A 168 12.50 19.37 14.26
CA ASP A 168 13.83 18.90 13.86
C ASP A 168 14.88 20.00 14.10
N TYR A 169 15.18 20.24 15.38
CA TYR A 169 16.06 21.35 15.81
C TYR A 169 17.49 21.24 15.27
N LEU A 170 18.00 20.02 15.10
CA LEU A 170 19.32 19.79 14.51
C LEU A 170 19.39 20.35 13.08
N SER A 171 18.37 20.07 12.28
CA SER A 171 18.28 20.59 10.91
C SER A 171 18.07 22.10 10.90
N LEU A 172 17.23 22.64 11.80
CA LEU A 172 17.03 24.09 11.94
C LEU A 172 18.34 24.83 12.20
N VAL A 173 19.08 24.43 13.24
CA VAL A 173 20.37 25.05 13.61
C VAL A 173 21.34 25.01 12.44
N ARG A 174 21.45 23.86 11.76
CA ARG A 174 22.30 23.69 10.59
C ARG A 174 21.94 24.66 9.46
N VAL A 175 20.64 24.79 9.13
CA VAL A 175 20.18 25.67 8.05
C VAL A 175 20.34 27.15 8.45
N TYR A 176 20.06 27.53 9.70
CA TYR A 176 20.30 28.90 10.18
C TYR A 176 21.79 29.29 10.14
N CYS A 177 22.68 28.39 10.54
CA CYS A 177 24.12 28.57 10.40
C CYS A 177 24.54 28.73 8.93
N TYR A 178 23.98 27.91 8.03
CA TYR A 178 24.23 28.03 6.60
C TYR A 178 23.76 29.38 6.03
N CYS A 179 22.62 29.89 6.50
CA CYS A 179 22.09 31.20 6.12
C CYS A 179 22.80 32.37 6.82
N GLY A 180 23.80 32.12 7.68
CA GLY A 180 24.54 33.14 8.41
C GLY A 180 23.82 33.74 9.63
N ASN A 181 22.66 33.19 10.03
CA ASN A 181 21.91 33.65 11.19
C ASN A 181 22.32 32.89 12.46
N LEU A 182 23.51 33.21 12.95
CA LEU A 182 24.11 32.53 14.11
C LEU A 182 23.37 32.82 15.42
N ASP A 183 22.75 33.99 15.54
CA ASP A 183 22.01 34.39 16.75
C ASP A 183 20.80 33.46 16.97
N LYS A 184 19.96 33.27 15.94
CA LYS A 184 18.84 32.32 16.01
C LYS A 184 19.30 30.88 16.21
N ALA A 185 20.40 30.48 15.58
CA ALA A 185 20.95 29.14 15.76
C ALA A 185 21.37 28.89 17.22
N ALA A 186 22.00 29.88 17.86
CA ALA A 186 22.38 29.81 19.27
C ALA A 186 21.17 29.81 20.21
N GLU A 187 20.15 30.63 19.92
CA GLU A 187 18.88 30.66 20.65
C GLU A 187 18.24 29.27 20.71
N ILE A 188 18.04 28.63 19.55
CA ILE A 188 17.44 27.30 19.46
C ILE A 188 18.25 26.27 20.27
N CYS A 189 19.58 26.26 20.14
CA CYS A 189 20.44 25.36 20.90
C CYS A 189 20.34 25.52 22.43
N ASN A 190 20.01 26.71 22.92
CA ASN A 190 19.85 26.97 24.34
C ASN A 190 18.46 26.58 24.86
N GLU A 191 17.45 26.55 23.99
CA GLU A 191 16.05 26.30 24.33
C GLU A 191 15.63 24.82 24.22
N THR A 192 16.38 24.01 23.47
CA THR A 192 16.02 22.61 23.13
C THR A 192 17.09 21.62 23.55
#